data_AF-A0A815L1E1-F1
#
_entry.id   AF-A0A815L1E1-F1
#
_cell.length_a   1.000
_cell.length_b   1.000
_cell.length_c   1.000
_cell.angle_alpha   90.00
_cell.angle_beta   90.00
_cell.angle_gamma   90.00
#
_symmetry.space_group_name_H-M   'P 1'
#
loop_
_entity.id
_entity.type
_entity.pdbx_description
1 polymer ?
#
loop_
_entity_poly.entity_id
_entity_poly.type
_entity_poly.pdbx_seq_one_letter_code
_entity_poly.pdbx_strand_id
1 'polypeptide(L)'
;MISDEKKDPPEKYEILHGLKSLLSDAPMIEIAVFDEDLAENVFQSWLKRDHRCLTSLQMNWLQPKLQSRTVYTGLFTTESEPTPLFLSLIYDMTLTWHSYDENSDEAFLNIKTTNDAIDYLYSQLSKKHNEVFFKRAMAYLQQGGGLTEIELEDMLSADNRVLQAIFVHYLPPVNIFRIPSTLWIRIRNEMQKYFVEKDVDNASVIYL
;
A
#
# COMPACT_ATOMS: atom_id res chain seq x y z
N MET A 1 5.87 -3.23 27.30
CA MET A 1 4.59 -2.58 27.66
C MET A 1 4.44 -1.37 26.78
N ILE A 2 3.96 -1.57 25.56
CA ILE A 2 3.64 -0.49 24.63
C ILE A 2 2.14 -0.56 24.52
N SER A 3 1.51 0.44 25.14
CA SER A 3 0.06 0.55 25.27
C SER A 3 -0.57 0.62 23.88
N ASP A 4 -1.58 -0.22 23.69
CA ASP A 4 -2.54 -0.13 22.60
C ASP A 4 -3.04 1.32 22.46
N GLU A 5 -2.65 1.98 21.37
CA GLU A 5 -3.41 3.11 20.82
C GLU A 5 -4.71 2.54 20.25
N LYS A 6 -5.61 2.19 21.17
CA LYS A 6 -7.04 2.10 20.91
C LYS A 6 -7.40 3.46 20.30
N LYS A 7 -7.69 3.48 19.00
CA LYS A 7 -8.23 4.65 18.30
C LYS A 7 -9.53 5.02 19.01
N ASP A 8 -9.42 5.90 20.01
CA ASP A 8 -10.54 6.34 20.83
C ASP A 8 -11.63 6.89 19.89
N PRO A 9 -12.91 6.51 20.06
CA PRO A 9 -13.97 7.01 19.21
C PRO A 9 -14.05 8.55 19.29
N PRO A 10 -14.43 9.23 18.20
CA PRO A 10 -14.48 10.71 18.11
C PRO A 10 -15.42 11.38 19.13
N GLU A 11 -16.22 10.59 19.86
CA GLU A 11 -17.06 11.03 20.96
C GLU A 11 -16.26 11.56 22.16
N LYS A 12 -15.02 11.10 22.37
CA LYS A 12 -14.21 11.46 23.54
C LYS A 12 -13.75 12.92 23.56
N TYR A 13 -13.87 13.64 22.44
CA TYR A 13 -13.33 14.99 22.27
C TYR A 13 -14.36 16.06 21.89
N GLU A 14 -15.67 15.73 21.89
CA GLU A 14 -16.76 16.66 21.49
C GLU A 14 -16.56 17.33 20.10
N ILE A 15 -15.63 16.83 19.28
CA ILE A 15 -15.24 17.44 17.99
C ILE A 15 -16.43 17.49 17.04
N LEU A 16 -17.27 16.44 17.07
CA LEU A 16 -18.46 16.36 16.25
C LEU A 16 -19.50 17.42 16.64
N HIS A 17 -19.60 17.76 17.93
CA HIS A 17 -20.48 18.84 18.41
C HIS A 17 -19.93 20.23 18.04
N GLY A 18 -18.61 20.43 18.14
CA GLY A 18 -17.94 21.66 17.69
C GLY A 18 -18.03 21.87 16.18
N LEU A 19 -17.94 20.81 15.39
CA LEU A 19 -18.15 20.87 13.94
C LEU A 19 -19.63 21.13 13.60
N LYS A 20 -20.57 20.50 14.31
CA LYS A 20 -22.02 20.75 14.14
C LYS A 20 -22.40 22.21 14.42
N SER A 21 -21.76 22.87 15.39
CA SER A 21 -22.03 24.29 15.66
C SER A 21 -21.43 25.22 14.60
N LEU A 22 -20.28 24.87 14.00
CA LEU A 22 -19.60 25.68 12.99
C LEU A 22 -20.22 25.58 11.59
N LEU A 23 -20.75 24.39 11.23
CA LEU A 23 -21.26 24.05 9.90
C LEU A 23 -22.80 24.08 9.82
N SER A 24 -23.47 24.92 10.62
CA SER A 24 -24.88 24.87 11.05
C SER A 24 -25.99 24.50 10.05
N ASP A 25 -25.72 24.35 8.74
CA ASP A 25 -26.68 24.01 7.69
C ASP A 25 -26.13 23.02 6.62
N ALA A 26 -25.00 22.37 6.86
CA ALA A 26 -24.43 21.41 5.90
C ALA A 26 -25.13 20.04 5.99
N PRO A 27 -25.53 19.42 4.86
CA PRO A 27 -26.09 18.07 4.87
C PRO A 27 -25.04 17.08 5.37
N MET A 28 -25.27 16.49 6.54
CA MET A 28 -24.46 15.39 7.05
C MET A 28 -24.93 14.09 6.43
N ILE A 29 -24.01 13.41 5.75
CA ILE A 29 -24.24 12.07 5.22
C ILE A 29 -23.52 11.11 6.16
N GLU A 30 -24.30 10.28 6.85
CA GLU A 30 -23.76 9.19 7.65
C GLU A 30 -23.29 8.06 6.71
N ILE A 31 -22.02 7.68 6.84
CA ILE A 31 -21.44 6.62 6.03
C ILE A 31 -21.82 5.29 6.68
N ALA A 32 -22.56 4.45 5.95
CA ALA A 32 -22.95 3.12 6.40
C ALA A 32 -21.71 2.24 6.66
N VAL A 33 -21.84 1.30 7.60
CA VAL A 33 -20.81 0.33 7.92
C VAL A 33 -20.52 -0.53 6.67
N PHE A 34 -19.24 -0.85 6.47
CA PHE A 34 -18.79 -1.63 5.33
C PHE A 34 -19.06 -3.12 5.57
N ASP A 35 -20.24 -3.57 5.15
CA ASP A 35 -20.70 -4.95 5.33
C ASP A 35 -20.02 -5.94 4.36
N GLU A 36 -20.05 -7.23 4.70
CA GLU A 36 -19.48 -8.32 3.89
C GLU A 36 -20.14 -8.41 2.50
N ASP A 37 -21.47 -8.29 2.46
CA ASP A 37 -22.22 -8.29 1.20
C ASP A 37 -21.82 -7.10 0.32
N LEU A 38 -21.59 -5.93 0.94
CA LEU A 38 -21.13 -4.75 0.23
C LEU A 38 -19.69 -4.93 -0.26
N ALA A 39 -18.82 -5.54 0.55
CA ALA A 39 -17.44 -5.86 0.16
C ALA A 39 -17.38 -6.77 -1.07
N GLU A 40 -18.17 -7.85 -1.09
CA GLU A 40 -18.22 -8.77 -2.22
C GLU A 40 -18.79 -8.07 -3.48
N ASN A 41 -19.87 -7.31 -3.33
CA ASN A 41 -20.45 -6.56 -4.45
C ASN A 41 -19.49 -5.54 -5.06
N VAL A 42 -18.75 -4.79 -4.21
CA VAL A 42 -17.73 -3.84 -4.64
C VAL A 42 -16.59 -4.56 -5.37
N PHE A 43 -16.11 -5.67 -4.80
CA PHE A 43 -15.03 -6.45 -5.39
C PHE A 43 -15.40 -7.01 -6.77
N GLN A 44 -16.59 -7.59 -6.90
CA GLN A 44 -17.12 -8.10 -8.17
C GLN A 44 -17.30 -6.96 -9.19
N SER A 45 -17.73 -5.78 -8.74
CA SER A 45 -17.85 -4.60 -9.60
C SER A 45 -16.49 -4.14 -10.13
N TRP A 46 -15.44 -4.17 -9.31
CA TRP A 46 -14.07 -3.85 -9.74
C TRP A 46 -13.50 -4.88 -10.72
N LEU A 47 -13.75 -6.17 -10.50
CA LEU A 47 -13.33 -7.21 -11.45
C LEU A 47 -14.01 -7.03 -12.82
N LYS A 48 -15.32 -6.72 -12.83
CA LYS A 48 -16.08 -6.45 -14.06
C LYS A 48 -15.56 -5.22 -14.80
N ARG A 49 -15.27 -4.14 -14.06
CA ARG A 49 -14.72 -2.88 -14.62
C ARG A 49 -13.41 -3.12 -15.36
N ASP A 50 -12.54 -3.94 -14.80
CA ASP A 50 -11.21 -4.21 -15.36
C ASP A 50 -11.21 -5.48 -16.26
N HIS A 51 -12.40 -5.94 -16.67
CA HIS A 51 -12.63 -7.10 -17.56
C HIS A 51 -11.94 -8.39 -17.12
N ARG A 52 -11.93 -8.64 -15.82
CA ARG A 52 -11.17 -9.73 -15.21
C ARG A 52 -12.07 -10.81 -14.64
N CYS A 53 -11.70 -12.06 -14.90
CA CYS A 53 -12.36 -13.25 -14.35
C CYS A 53 -11.33 -14.11 -13.63
N LEU A 54 -11.63 -14.46 -12.39
CA LEU A 54 -10.81 -15.35 -11.57
C LEU A 54 -11.26 -16.80 -11.73
N THR A 55 -10.32 -17.74 -11.64
CA THR A 55 -10.66 -19.17 -11.63
C THR A 55 -11.35 -19.56 -10.32
N SER A 56 -12.04 -20.70 -10.30
CA SER A 56 -12.67 -21.21 -9.08
C SER A 56 -11.67 -21.41 -7.94
N LEU A 57 -10.43 -21.83 -8.25
CA LEU A 57 -9.35 -21.95 -7.27
C LEU A 57 -8.94 -20.60 -6.70
N GLN A 58 -8.77 -19.59 -7.55
CA GLN A 58 -8.43 -18.22 -7.13
C GLN A 58 -9.52 -17.58 -6.26
N MET A 59 -10.78 -17.85 -6.60
CA MET A 59 -11.93 -17.44 -5.79
C MET A 59 -11.89 -18.09 -4.40
N ASN A 60 -11.52 -19.37 -4.30
CA ASN A 60 -11.35 -20.04 -3.01
C ASN A 60 -10.25 -19.41 -2.14
N TRP A 61 -9.19 -18.85 -2.74
CA TRP A 61 -8.15 -18.12 -1.99
C TRP A 61 -8.65 -16.77 -1.45
N LEU A 62 -9.65 -16.18 -2.11
CA LEU A 62 -10.22 -14.88 -1.78
C LEU A 62 -11.42 -14.96 -0.85
N GLN A 63 -12.21 -16.03 -0.90
CA GLN A 63 -13.38 -16.19 -0.05
C GLN A 63 -13.09 -15.97 1.45
N PRO A 64 -12.02 -16.57 2.05
CA PRO A 64 -11.72 -16.29 3.44
C PRO A 64 -11.36 -14.81 3.65
N LYS A 65 -10.86 -14.13 2.60
CA LYS A 65 -10.65 -12.67 2.40
C LYS A 65 -11.71 -11.73 2.90
N LEU A 66 -12.90 -12.03 2.41
CA LEU A 66 -14.01 -11.09 2.30
C LEU A 66 -14.97 -11.17 3.49
N GLN A 67 -14.82 -12.21 4.31
CA GLN A 67 -15.62 -12.47 5.50
C GLN A 67 -14.98 -11.83 6.74
N SER A 68 -15.80 -11.48 7.72
CA SER A 68 -15.34 -10.98 9.03
C SER A 68 -14.45 -12.02 9.69
N ARG A 69 -13.29 -11.56 10.17
CA ARG A 69 -12.25 -12.44 10.71
C ARG A 69 -12.00 -12.14 12.17
N THR A 70 -11.96 -13.18 12.98
CA THR A 70 -11.33 -13.10 14.30
C THR A 70 -9.81 -13.08 14.11
N VAL A 71 -9.20 -11.92 14.34
CA VAL A 71 -7.74 -11.77 14.37
C VAL A 71 -7.27 -11.99 15.80
N TYR A 72 -6.29 -12.89 15.96
CA TYR A 72 -5.63 -13.17 17.23
C TYR A 72 -4.30 -12.41 17.27
N THR A 73 -4.22 -11.34 18.05
CA THR A 73 -2.98 -10.58 18.32
C THR A 73 -2.53 -10.88 19.74
N GLY A 74 -1.79 -11.98 19.91
CA GLY A 74 -1.30 -12.40 21.23
C GLY A 74 -2.43 -12.86 22.16
N LEU A 75 -2.69 -12.11 23.23
CA LEU A 75 -3.74 -12.41 24.22
C LEU A 75 -5.11 -11.78 23.88
N PHE A 76 -5.21 -11.01 22.80
CA PHE A 76 -6.43 -10.30 22.43
C PHE A 76 -7.03 -10.85 21.13
N THR A 77 -8.35 -10.97 21.12
CA THR A 77 -9.15 -11.31 19.93
C THR A 77 -9.87 -10.04 19.46
N THR A 78 -9.55 -9.59 18.26
CA THR A 78 -10.27 -8.47 17.62
C THR A 78 -10.97 -8.98 16.38
N GLU A 79 -12.28 -8.75 16.28
CA GLU A 79 -13.00 -8.92 15.03
C GLU A 79 -12.55 -7.80 14.08
N SER A 80 -11.83 -8.19 13.03
CA SER A 80 -11.45 -7.27 11.97
C SER A 80 -12.46 -7.41 10.85
N GLU A 81 -13.33 -6.40 10.74
CA GLU A 81 -14.16 -6.22 9.57
C GLU A 81 -13.29 -5.88 8.34
N PRO A 82 -13.70 -6.28 7.13
CA PRO A 82 -12.98 -5.93 5.91
C PRO A 82 -13.05 -4.41 5.73
N THR A 83 -11.93 -3.71 5.87
CA THR A 83 -11.90 -2.28 5.57
C THR A 83 -11.85 -2.05 4.05
N PRO A 84 -12.39 -0.93 3.53
CA PRO A 84 -12.26 -0.58 2.12
C PRO A 84 -10.81 -0.57 1.63
N LEU A 85 -9.88 -0.13 2.49
CA LEU A 85 -8.45 -0.16 2.23
C LEU A 85 -7.94 -1.61 2.07
N PHE A 86 -8.29 -2.50 3.00
CA PHE A 86 -7.94 -3.91 2.89
C PHE A 86 -8.46 -4.51 1.58
N LEU A 87 -9.72 -4.23 1.23
CA LEU A 87 -10.31 -4.73 0.00
C LEU A 87 -9.56 -4.22 -1.24
N SER A 88 -9.20 -2.94 -1.29
CA SER A 88 -8.41 -2.37 -2.39
C SER A 88 -7.04 -3.04 -2.53
N LEU A 89 -6.36 -3.32 -1.41
CA LEU A 89 -5.07 -4.00 -1.42
C LEU A 89 -5.18 -5.43 -1.93
N ILE A 90 -6.20 -6.18 -1.47
CA ILE A 90 -6.44 -7.54 -1.95
C ILE A 90 -6.78 -7.53 -3.44
N TYR A 91 -7.62 -6.59 -3.89
CA TYR A 91 -7.96 -6.42 -5.30
C TYR A 91 -6.70 -6.18 -6.16
N ASP A 92 -5.85 -5.26 -5.72
CA ASP A 92 -4.58 -4.97 -6.39
C ASP A 92 -3.67 -6.19 -6.51
N MET A 93 -3.58 -7.00 -5.45
CA MET A 93 -2.82 -8.25 -5.49
C MET A 93 -3.43 -9.21 -6.48
N THR A 94 -4.76 -9.28 -6.55
CA THR A 94 -5.39 -10.18 -7.51
C THR A 94 -4.95 -9.84 -8.91
N LEU A 95 -4.85 -8.56 -9.30
CA LEU A 95 -4.50 -8.12 -10.66
C LEU A 95 -3.19 -8.72 -11.19
N THR A 96 -2.30 -9.14 -10.31
CA THR A 96 -1.01 -9.76 -10.68
C THR A 96 -1.11 -11.25 -11.02
N TRP A 97 -2.22 -11.91 -10.70
CA TRP A 97 -2.41 -13.34 -10.95
C TRP A 97 -2.68 -13.65 -12.42
N HIS A 98 -2.15 -14.79 -12.87
CA HIS A 98 -2.39 -15.35 -14.18
C HIS A 98 -3.37 -16.53 -14.07
N SER A 99 -4.03 -16.87 -15.17
CA SER A 99 -4.99 -17.99 -15.20
C SER A 99 -4.35 -19.35 -14.94
N TYR A 100 -3.03 -19.46 -15.16
CA TYR A 100 -2.24 -20.68 -14.97
C TYR A 100 -1.56 -20.74 -13.60
N ASP A 101 -1.79 -19.77 -12.72
CA ASP A 101 -1.30 -19.85 -11.34
C ASP A 101 -2.14 -20.89 -10.59
N GLU A 102 -1.62 -22.11 -10.49
CA GLU A 102 -2.29 -23.25 -9.83
C GLU A 102 -2.03 -23.29 -8.32
N ASN A 103 -0.90 -22.75 -7.87
CA ASN A 103 -0.51 -22.68 -6.47
C ASN A 103 -0.56 -21.23 -5.97
N SER A 104 -1.26 -20.99 -4.87
CA SER A 104 -1.23 -19.69 -4.19
C SER A 104 0.10 -19.49 -3.48
N ASP A 105 0.59 -18.26 -3.50
CA ASP A 105 1.66 -17.82 -2.61
C ASP A 105 1.23 -18.04 -1.14
N GLU A 106 2.01 -18.82 -0.38
CA GLU A 106 1.75 -19.07 1.03
C GLU A 106 1.69 -17.77 1.83
N ALA A 107 2.50 -16.77 1.46
CA ALA A 107 2.48 -15.46 2.09
C ALA A 107 1.15 -14.73 1.83
N PHE A 108 0.51 -14.96 0.67
CA PHE A 108 -0.82 -14.41 0.40
C PHE A 108 -1.87 -15.09 1.28
N LEU A 109 -1.85 -16.43 1.41
CA LEU A 109 -2.83 -17.14 2.24
C LEU A 109 -2.78 -16.72 3.71
N ASN A 110 -1.60 -16.35 4.20
CA ASN A 110 -1.39 -15.94 5.59
C ASN A 110 -1.85 -14.50 5.92
N ILE A 111 -2.31 -13.73 4.92
CA ILE A 111 -2.78 -12.35 5.13
C ILE A 111 -4.09 -12.35 5.94
N LYS A 112 -4.01 -11.81 7.15
CA LYS A 112 -5.17 -11.67 8.06
C LYS A 112 -5.54 -10.21 8.28
N THR A 113 -4.55 -9.33 8.34
CA THR A 113 -4.73 -7.90 8.65
C THR A 113 -4.39 -7.00 7.46
N THR A 114 -4.80 -5.73 7.54
CA THR A 114 -4.37 -4.70 6.59
C THR A 114 -2.87 -4.51 6.58
N ASN A 115 -2.20 -4.62 7.73
CA ASN A 115 -0.75 -4.54 7.80
C ASN A 115 -0.09 -5.72 7.08
N ASP A 116 -0.59 -6.95 7.27
CA ASP A 116 -0.08 -8.13 6.54
C ASP A 116 -0.24 -7.95 5.02
N ALA A 117 -1.34 -7.31 4.59
CA ALA A 117 -1.56 -7.01 3.18
C ALA A 117 -0.56 -5.98 2.64
N ILE A 118 -0.26 -4.93 3.41
CA ILE A 118 0.77 -3.93 3.06
C ILE A 118 2.15 -4.60 3.00
N ASP A 119 2.50 -5.40 4.00
CA ASP A 119 3.78 -6.11 4.07
C ASP A 119 3.95 -7.09 2.89
N TYR A 120 2.88 -7.80 2.53
CA TYR A 120 2.87 -8.66 1.35
C TYR A 120 3.13 -7.86 0.07
N LEU A 121 2.39 -6.77 -0.14
CA LEU A 121 2.56 -5.92 -1.32
C LEU A 121 3.98 -5.35 -1.40
N TYR A 122 4.50 -4.88 -0.27
CA TYR A 122 5.85 -4.36 -0.16
C TYR A 122 6.90 -5.45 -0.48
N SER A 123 6.70 -6.68 0.01
CA SER A 123 7.58 -7.82 -0.29
C SER A 123 7.58 -8.16 -1.79
N GLN A 124 6.41 -8.19 -2.43
CA GLN A 124 6.31 -8.50 -3.86
C GLN A 124 6.97 -7.41 -4.72
N LEU A 125 6.72 -6.13 -4.41
CA LEU A 125 7.38 -5.02 -5.11
C LEU A 125 8.90 -5.04 -4.90
N SER A 126 9.34 -5.31 -3.67
CA SER A 126 10.76 -5.42 -3.34
C SER A 126 11.46 -6.58 -4.05
N LYS A 127 10.78 -7.68 -4.35
CA LYS A 127 11.33 -8.81 -5.13
C LYS A 127 11.35 -8.54 -6.63
N LYS A 128 10.32 -7.84 -7.12
CA LYS A 128 10.18 -7.49 -8.54
C LYS A 128 11.23 -6.47 -8.96
N HIS A 129 11.48 -5.48 -8.11
CA HIS A 129 12.57 -4.52 -8.26
C HIS A 129 13.84 -5.04 -7.56
N ASN A 130 14.95 -4.30 -7.67
CA ASN A 130 16.11 -4.60 -6.85
C ASN A 130 15.78 -4.30 -5.37
N GLU A 131 15.82 -5.32 -4.50
CA GLU A 131 15.41 -5.23 -3.10
C GLU A 131 16.11 -4.10 -2.35
N VAL A 132 17.42 -3.92 -2.55
CA VAL A 132 18.19 -2.88 -1.88
C VAL A 132 17.76 -1.50 -2.38
N PHE A 133 17.64 -1.33 -3.69
CA PHE A 133 17.19 -0.08 -4.30
C PHE A 133 15.79 0.31 -3.82
N PHE A 134 14.83 -0.61 -3.90
CA PHE A 134 13.44 -0.38 -3.49
C PHE A 134 13.35 0.01 -2.01
N LYS A 135 13.96 -0.79 -1.12
CA LYS A 135 13.94 -0.52 0.33
C LYS A 135 14.58 0.82 0.69
N ARG A 136 15.68 1.18 0.04
CA ARG A 136 16.35 2.47 0.26
C ARG A 136 15.52 3.64 -0.24
N ALA A 137 14.92 3.53 -1.43
CA ALA A 137 14.04 4.57 -1.96
C ALA A 137 12.87 4.86 -1.03
N MET A 138 12.18 3.82 -0.55
CA MET A 138 11.07 3.97 0.38
C MET A 138 11.51 4.55 1.72
N ALA A 139 12.65 4.08 2.25
CA ALA A 139 13.20 4.61 3.49
C ALA A 139 13.60 6.10 3.37
N TYR A 140 14.13 6.54 2.23
CA TYR A 140 14.46 7.94 2.02
C TYR A 140 13.21 8.82 1.91
N LEU A 141 12.17 8.36 1.20
CA LEU A 141 10.88 9.07 1.15
C LEU A 141 10.25 9.22 2.53
N GLN A 142 10.25 8.14 3.34
CA GLN A 142 9.69 8.16 4.69
C GLN A 142 10.48 9.08 5.64
N GLN A 143 11.82 9.10 5.55
CA GLN A 143 12.66 9.95 6.41
C GLN A 143 12.69 11.41 5.96
N GLY A 144 12.65 11.66 4.66
CA GLY A 144 12.69 13.00 4.08
C GLY A 144 11.42 13.80 4.35
N GLY A 145 10.28 13.12 4.57
CA GLY A 145 9.01 13.79 4.79
C GLY A 145 8.57 14.58 3.56
N GLY A 146 8.78 14.00 2.37
CA GLY A 146 8.58 14.64 1.09
C GLY A 146 9.91 14.93 0.38
N LEU A 147 10.14 14.31 -0.78
CA LEU A 147 11.32 14.58 -1.61
C LEU A 147 10.92 14.86 -3.06
N THR A 148 11.65 15.76 -3.71
CA THR A 148 11.57 15.88 -5.17
C THR A 148 12.21 14.66 -5.84
N GLU A 149 11.84 14.40 -7.10
CA GLU A 149 12.42 13.30 -7.88
C GLU A 149 13.96 13.41 -7.99
N ILE A 150 14.46 14.64 -8.16
CA ILE A 150 15.90 14.92 -8.27
C ILE A 150 16.61 14.64 -6.95
N GLU A 151 16.06 15.10 -5.82
CA GLU A 151 16.65 14.84 -4.50
C GLU A 151 16.71 13.34 -4.18
N LEU A 152 15.63 12.61 -4.50
CA LEU A 152 15.60 11.18 -4.29
C LEU A 152 16.65 10.46 -5.15
N GLU A 153 16.77 10.82 -6.43
CA GLU A 153 17.80 10.29 -7.32
C GLU A 153 19.22 10.57 -6.81
N ASP A 154 19.46 11.77 -6.29
CA ASP A 154 20.76 12.18 -5.79
C ASP A 154 21.10 11.45 -4.48
N MET A 155 20.13 11.29 -3.57
CA MET A 155 20.30 10.49 -2.35
C MET A 155 20.58 9.02 -2.66
N LEU A 156 19.85 8.43 -3.61
CA LEU A 156 20.07 7.04 -4.03
C LEU A 156 21.42 6.88 -4.72
N SER A 157 21.84 7.85 -5.53
CA SER A 157 23.14 7.85 -6.21
C SER A 157 24.31 8.03 -5.24
N ALA A 158 24.08 8.63 -4.07
CA ALA A 158 25.08 8.73 -3.00
C ALA A 158 25.19 7.45 -2.14
N ASP A 159 24.21 6.54 -2.16
CA ASP A 159 24.26 5.29 -1.39
C ASP A 159 25.07 4.21 -2.11
N ASN A 160 26.29 3.98 -1.62
CA ASN A 160 27.19 2.94 -2.11
C ASN A 160 26.55 1.54 -2.13
N ARG A 161 25.63 1.22 -1.21
CA ARG A 161 24.95 -0.09 -1.20
C ARG A 161 23.97 -0.22 -2.36
N VAL A 162 23.28 0.88 -2.68
CA VAL A 162 22.37 0.93 -3.83
C VAL A 162 23.17 0.82 -5.12
N LEU A 163 24.27 1.57 -5.24
CA LEU A 163 25.15 1.50 -6.41
C LEU A 163 25.70 0.09 -6.63
N GLN A 164 26.19 -0.58 -5.58
CA GLN A 164 26.67 -1.96 -5.66
C GLN A 164 25.57 -2.95 -6.07
N ALA A 165 24.34 -2.72 -5.63
CA ALA A 165 23.21 -3.59 -5.98
C ALA A 165 22.76 -3.43 -7.44
N ILE A 166 22.91 -2.23 -8.03
CA ILE A 166 22.50 -1.94 -9.40
C ILE A 166 23.63 -2.23 -10.40
N PHE A 167 24.85 -1.82 -10.09
CA PHE A 167 26.02 -1.90 -10.98
C PHE A 167 26.86 -3.15 -10.69
N VAL A 168 26.23 -4.33 -10.73
CA VAL A 168 26.93 -5.61 -10.43
C VAL A 168 27.93 -5.99 -11.53
N HIS A 169 27.60 -5.72 -12.80
CA HIS A 169 28.35 -6.20 -13.96
C HIS A 169 28.99 -5.10 -14.82
N TYR A 170 28.74 -3.83 -14.50
CA TYR A 170 29.21 -2.70 -15.29
C TYR A 170 29.70 -1.57 -14.39
N LEU A 171 30.97 -1.20 -14.57
CA LEU A 171 31.54 0.03 -14.04
C LEU A 171 31.52 1.06 -15.18
N PRO A 172 30.80 2.18 -15.04
CA PRO A 172 30.86 3.27 -16.01
C PRO A 172 32.30 3.74 -16.23
N PRO A 173 32.68 4.17 -17.44
CA PRO A 173 34.03 4.62 -17.76
C PRO A 173 34.43 5.94 -17.07
N VAL A 174 33.49 6.62 -16.40
CA VAL A 174 33.71 7.84 -15.62
C VAL A 174 33.37 7.59 -14.15
N ASN A 175 34.18 8.11 -13.23
CA ASN A 175 34.05 7.92 -11.77
C ASN A 175 32.80 8.59 -11.14
N ILE A 176 31.79 8.95 -11.94
CA ILE A 176 30.54 9.56 -11.48
C ILE A 176 29.44 8.50 -11.63
N PHE A 177 29.05 7.92 -10.50
CA PHE A 177 27.98 6.92 -10.45
C PHE A 177 26.66 7.63 -10.16
N ARG A 178 25.83 7.79 -11.20
CA ARG A 178 24.45 8.26 -11.05
C ARG A 178 23.50 7.17 -11.49
N ILE A 179 22.46 6.97 -10.70
CA ILE A 179 21.43 5.98 -11.02
C ILE A 179 20.61 6.51 -12.21
N PRO A 180 20.32 5.67 -13.22
CA PRO A 180 19.42 6.05 -14.30
C PRO A 180 18.03 6.36 -13.75
N SER A 181 17.47 7.52 -14.12
CA SER A 181 16.12 7.95 -13.73
C SER A 181 15.03 6.93 -14.08
N THR A 182 15.27 6.13 -15.13
CA THR A 182 14.38 5.05 -15.56
C THR A 182 14.12 4.00 -14.49
N LEU A 183 15.04 3.76 -13.55
CA LEU A 183 14.83 2.81 -12.46
C LEU A 183 13.80 3.33 -11.45
N TRP A 184 13.89 4.60 -11.09
CA TRP A 184 12.91 5.24 -10.20
C TRP A 184 11.54 5.38 -10.88
N ILE A 185 11.49 5.83 -12.14
CA ILE A 185 10.24 5.99 -12.89
C ILE A 185 9.41 4.70 -12.91
N ARG A 186 10.07 3.53 -13.01
CA ARG A 186 9.36 2.22 -12.95
C ARG A 186 8.69 1.98 -11.60
N ILE A 187 9.38 2.26 -10.50
CA ILE A 187 8.81 2.16 -9.15
C ILE A 187 7.68 3.18 -8.99
N ARG A 188 7.90 4.43 -9.43
CA ARG A 188 6.90 5.51 -9.38
C ARG A 188 5.61 5.10 -10.07
N ASN A 189 5.69 4.57 -11.29
CA ASN A 189 4.51 4.17 -12.06
C ASN A 189 3.75 3.01 -11.39
N GLU A 190 4.44 2.08 -10.75
CA GLU A 190 3.80 0.93 -10.08
C GLU A 190 3.15 1.31 -8.74
N MET A 191 3.76 2.25 -8.03
CA MET A 191 3.30 2.71 -6.72
C MET A 191 2.52 4.03 -6.77
N GLN A 192 2.22 4.54 -7.96
CA GLN A 192 1.61 5.87 -8.14
C GLN A 192 0.36 6.08 -7.29
N LYS A 193 -0.49 5.07 -7.17
CA LYS A 193 -1.72 5.08 -6.34
C LYS A 193 -1.46 5.22 -4.84
N TYR A 194 -0.27 4.91 -4.37
CA TYR A 194 0.14 4.99 -2.96
C TYR A 194 0.93 6.26 -2.68
N PHE A 195 1.43 6.95 -3.70
CA PHE A 195 2.14 8.21 -3.51
C PHE A 195 1.21 9.40 -3.52
N VAL A 196 1.52 10.37 -2.66
CA VAL A 196 0.87 11.68 -2.64
C VAL A 196 1.84 12.70 -3.20
N GLU A 197 1.49 13.33 -4.31
CA GLU A 197 2.26 14.40 -4.91
C GLU A 197 1.68 15.75 -4.46
N LYS A 198 2.55 16.63 -3.98
CA LYS A 198 2.18 18.00 -3.58
C LYS A 198 3.16 19.00 -4.18
N ASP A 199 2.63 20.11 -4.67
CA ASP A 199 3.45 21.22 -5.11
C ASP A 199 3.83 22.08 -3.90
N VAL A 200 5.13 22.17 -3.63
CA VAL A 200 5.72 23.01 -2.57
C VAL A 200 6.78 23.89 -3.22
N ASP A 201 6.67 25.20 -3.06
CA ASP A 201 7.64 26.18 -3.58
C ASP A 201 8.00 25.99 -5.07
N ASN A 202 6.99 25.77 -5.93
CA ASN A 202 7.11 25.47 -7.36
C ASN A 202 7.86 24.16 -7.71
N ALA A 203 8.03 23.25 -6.75
CA ALA A 203 8.57 21.92 -6.97
C ALA A 203 7.53 20.84 -6.58
N SER A 204 7.44 19.81 -7.41
CA SER A 204 6.59 18.64 -7.12
C SER A 204 7.34 17.72 -6.15
N VAL A 205 6.77 17.52 -4.97
CA VAL A 205 7.33 16.72 -3.89
C VAL A 205 6.49 15.45 -3.70
N ILE A 206 7.17 14.31 -3.57
CA ILE A 206 6.57 12.98 -3.45
C ILE A 206 6.57 12.56 -1.98
N TYR A 207 5.41 12.15 -1.48
CA TYR A 207 5.18 11.61 -0.15
C TYR A 207 4.71 10.16 -0.23
N LEU A 208 5.11 9.35 0.76
CA LEU A 208 4.59 8.00 1.01
C LEU A 208 3.45 8.04 2.02
#